data_AF-A0AAW2M0N7-F1
#
_entry.id   AF-A0AAW2M0N7-F1
#
_cell.length_a   1.000
_cell.length_b   1.000
_cell.length_c   1.000
_cell.angle_alpha   90.00
_cell.angle_beta   90.00
_cell.angle_gamma   90.00
#
_symmetry.space_group_name_H-M   'P 1'
#
loop_
_entity.id
_entity.type
_entity.pdbx_description
1 polymer ?
#
loop_
_entity_poly.entity_id
_entity_poly.type
_entity_poly.pdbx_seq_one_letter_code
_entity_poly.pdbx_strand_id
1 'polypeptide(L)'
;MEGLALIRSVLQTTPLHLLQVIHPPKSVLITIERIFNGFFWGSYNGRKHIHWSSWAKVCFSVAEGGLGVRSLADYVRAFSMKLWWRFRGKSSLWSEYLHGRYCRNLHPTIVPYNRNHSSVWHRLCCIRDVAEPFIFWTLGESSVSFWHDNWFGEKPLAQLVHRDTYTMESVHYYWHEGEWNVPRILQLIPMPFAQIIC
;
A
#
# COMPACT_ATOMS: atom_id res chain seq x y z
N MET A 1 -3.49 -3.80 34.11
CA MET A 1 -2.90 -2.96 33.04
C MET A 1 -1.56 -3.49 32.53
N GLU A 2 -0.79 -4.22 33.33
CA GLU A 2 0.56 -4.73 32.96
C GLU A 2 0.57 -5.66 31.73
N GLY A 3 -0.41 -6.56 31.59
CA GLY A 3 -0.49 -7.46 30.45
C GLY A 3 -0.68 -6.74 29.10
N LEU A 4 -1.42 -5.63 29.07
CA LEU A 4 -1.60 -4.81 27.87
C LEU A 4 -0.29 -4.10 27.48
N ALA A 5 0.45 -3.61 28.48
CA ALA A 5 1.74 -2.97 28.27
C ALA A 5 2.75 -3.95 27.67
N LEU A 6 2.83 -5.19 28.19
CA LEU A 6 3.75 -6.21 27.68
C LEU A 6 3.39 -6.67 26.26
N ILE A 7 2.09 -6.78 25.96
CA ILE A 7 1.65 -7.10 24.60
C ILE A 7 2.17 -6.06 23.62
N ARG A 8 1.99 -4.78 23.94
CA ARG A 8 2.40 -3.68 23.07
C ARG A 8 3.91 -3.55 22.92
N SER A 9 4.66 -3.67 24.02
CA SER A 9 6.10 -3.43 24.01
C SER A 9 6.92 -4.60 23.49
N VAL A 10 6.53 -5.84 23.77
CA VAL A 10 7.36 -7.04 23.50
C VAL A 10 6.69 -8.00 22.51
N LEU A 11 5.46 -8.41 22.80
CA LEU A 11 4.83 -9.49 22.03
C LEU A 11 4.44 -9.03 20.62
N GLN A 12 4.03 -7.77 20.45
CA GLN A 12 3.73 -7.21 19.13
C GLN A 12 4.99 -6.84 18.36
N THR A 13 5.99 -6.23 18.98
CA THR A 13 7.20 -5.77 18.28
C THR A 13 7.96 -6.90 17.59
N THR A 14 8.04 -8.07 18.24
CA THR A 14 8.74 -9.26 17.72
C THR A 14 8.24 -9.69 16.32
N PRO A 15 6.96 -10.04 16.11
CA PRO A 15 6.46 -10.38 14.79
C PRO A 15 6.45 -9.17 13.84
N LEU A 16 6.29 -7.93 14.33
CA LEU A 16 6.26 -6.76 13.46
C LEU A 16 7.55 -6.59 12.65
N HIS A 17 8.71 -6.86 13.24
CA HIS A 17 9.97 -6.84 12.49
C HIS A 17 9.97 -7.82 11.32
N LEU A 18 9.43 -9.02 11.52
CA LEU A 18 9.31 -10.02 10.46
C LEU A 18 8.26 -9.61 9.41
N LEU A 19 7.08 -9.14 9.83
CA LEU A 19 5.98 -8.76 8.94
C LEU A 19 6.32 -7.61 7.97
N GLN A 20 7.36 -6.83 8.27
CA GLN A 20 7.89 -5.84 7.32
C GLN A 20 8.45 -6.48 6.06
N VAL A 21 9.04 -7.68 6.16
CA VAL A 21 9.69 -8.39 5.06
C VAL A 21 8.82 -9.52 4.54
N ILE A 22 8.25 -10.34 5.43
CA ILE A 22 7.46 -11.51 5.06
C ILE A 22 5.96 -11.20 4.97
N HIS A 23 5.26 -11.95 4.13
CA HIS A 23 3.80 -11.93 4.01
C HIS A 23 3.25 -13.32 4.40
N PRO A 24 3.08 -13.59 5.70
CA PRO A 24 2.66 -14.90 6.16
C PRO A 24 1.18 -15.18 5.82
N PRO A 25 0.77 -16.45 5.73
CA PRO A 25 -0.63 -16.82 5.59
C PRO A 25 -1.49 -16.28 6.73
N LYS A 26 -2.76 -15.98 6.45
CA LYS A 26 -3.72 -15.48 7.46
C LYS A 26 -3.84 -16.41 8.67
N SER A 27 -3.72 -17.73 8.47
CA SER A 27 -3.75 -18.72 9.55
C SER A 27 -2.63 -18.51 10.58
N VAL A 28 -1.44 -18.12 10.14
CA VAL A 28 -0.30 -17.83 11.03
C VAL A 28 -0.59 -16.59 11.86
N LEU A 29 -1.12 -15.53 11.24
CA LEU A 29 -1.50 -14.30 11.95
C LEU A 29 -2.55 -14.60 13.04
N ILE A 30 -3.58 -15.37 12.70
CA ILE A 30 -4.64 -15.78 13.65
C ILE A 30 -4.05 -16.59 14.80
N THR A 31 -3.09 -17.49 14.53
CA THR A 31 -2.43 -18.28 15.58
C THR A 31 -1.63 -17.39 16.53
N ILE A 32 -0.88 -16.41 16.02
CA ILE A 32 -0.14 -15.46 16.87
C ILE A 32 -1.12 -14.61 17.70
N GLU A 33 -2.19 -14.11 17.09
CA GLU A 33 -3.23 -13.35 17.81
C GLU A 33 -3.94 -14.18 18.88
N ARG A 34 -4.13 -15.49 18.68
CA ARG A 34 -4.63 -16.39 19.72
C ARG A 34 -3.67 -16.50 20.90
N ILE A 35 -2.36 -16.51 20.66
CA ILE A 35 -1.35 -16.49 21.72
C ILE A 35 -1.43 -15.17 22.50
N PHE A 36 -1.54 -14.03 21.81
CA PHE A 36 -1.73 -12.73 22.46
C PHE A 36 -3.00 -12.69 23.30
N ASN A 37 -4.10 -13.21 22.77
CA ASN A 37 -5.37 -13.30 23.47
C ASN A 37 -5.27 -14.21 24.70
N GLY A 38 -4.64 -15.38 24.58
CA GLY A 38 -4.41 -16.29 25.71
C GLY A 38 -3.58 -15.63 26.81
N PHE A 39 -2.50 -14.95 26.43
CA PHE A 39 -1.67 -14.18 27.35
C PHE A 39 -2.45 -13.05 28.03
N PHE A 40 -3.23 -12.28 27.27
CA PHE A 40 -4.00 -11.14 27.79
C PHE A 40 -5.03 -11.54 28.85
N TRP A 41 -5.75 -12.64 28.62
CA TRP A 41 -6.77 -13.12 29.55
C TRP A 41 -6.21 -14.06 30.64
N GLY A 42 -4.91 -14.28 30.70
CA GLY A 42 -4.28 -15.12 31.72
C GLY A 42 -4.50 -16.62 31.53
N SER A 43 -4.84 -17.07 30.32
CA SER A 43 -4.92 -18.49 29.99
C SER A 43 -3.51 -19.07 29.81
N TYR A 44 -2.86 -19.43 30.92
CA TYR A 44 -1.54 -20.05 30.99
C TYR A 44 -1.59 -21.34 31.82
N ASN A 45 -0.74 -22.33 31.52
CA ASN A 45 -0.64 -23.62 32.24
C ASN A 45 -1.96 -24.42 32.37
N GLY A 46 -2.74 -24.52 31.29
CA GLY A 46 -3.93 -25.39 31.25
C GLY A 46 -5.15 -24.86 32.01
N ARG A 47 -5.05 -23.72 32.70
CA ARG A 47 -6.20 -23.04 33.32
C ARG A 47 -6.85 -22.13 32.28
N LYS A 48 -8.08 -22.45 31.87
CA LYS A 48 -8.87 -21.58 30.99
C LYS A 48 -9.47 -20.46 31.82
N HIS A 49 -9.04 -19.23 31.56
CA HIS A 49 -9.70 -18.05 32.09
C HIS A 49 -10.81 -17.56 31.16
N ILE A 50 -11.82 -16.90 31.72
CA ILE A 50 -12.94 -16.34 30.95
C ILE A 50 -12.41 -15.23 30.05
N HIS A 51 -12.64 -15.36 28.75
CA HIS A 51 -12.40 -14.31 27.77
C HIS A 51 -13.59 -13.35 27.80
N TRP A 52 -13.41 -12.15 28.35
CA TRP A 52 -14.50 -11.16 28.47
C TRP A 52 -14.83 -10.45 27.15
N SER A 53 -13.93 -10.53 26.16
CA SER A 53 -14.16 -9.97 24.83
C SER A 53 -13.36 -10.73 23.77
N SER A 54 -13.80 -10.65 22.51
CA SER A 54 -13.05 -11.22 21.39
C SER A 54 -11.80 -10.38 21.10
N TRP A 55 -10.76 -11.03 20.60
CA TRP A 55 -9.52 -10.34 20.22
C TRP A 55 -9.77 -9.23 19.18
N ALA A 56 -10.67 -9.48 18.22
CA ALA A 56 -11.08 -8.47 17.24
C ALA A 56 -11.66 -7.20 17.89
N LYS A 57 -12.48 -7.35 18.95
CA LYS A 57 -13.03 -6.21 19.69
C LYS A 57 -11.96 -5.48 20.52
N VAL A 58 -11.04 -6.24 21.12
CA VAL A 58 -9.87 -5.69 21.81
C VAL A 58 -9.02 -4.84 20.87
N CYS A 59 -8.96 -5.21 19.59
CA CYS A 59 -8.14 -4.53 18.59
C CYS A 59 -8.68 -3.20 18.07
N PHE A 60 -9.93 -2.84 18.38
CA PHE A 60 -10.47 -1.54 18.01
C PHE A 60 -9.72 -0.40 18.70
N SER A 61 -9.86 0.81 18.15
CA SER A 61 -9.33 2.00 18.80
C SER A 61 -10.03 2.24 20.14
N VAL A 62 -9.40 3.00 21.03
CA VAL A 62 -10.00 3.37 22.33
C VAL A 62 -11.30 4.15 22.11
N ALA A 63 -11.36 4.98 21.06
CA ALA A 63 -12.56 5.72 20.67
C ALA A 63 -13.74 4.81 20.26
N GLU A 64 -13.44 3.62 19.74
CA GLU A 64 -14.43 2.61 19.33
C GLU A 64 -14.71 1.57 20.42
N GLY A 65 -14.23 1.79 21.66
CA GLY A 65 -14.43 0.88 22.79
C GLY A 65 -13.46 -0.32 22.82
N GLY A 66 -12.41 -0.30 22.01
CA GLY A 66 -11.32 -1.27 22.07
C GLY A 66 -10.21 -0.86 23.05
N LEU A 67 -9.14 -1.65 23.10
CA LEU A 67 -7.98 -1.37 23.96
C LEU A 67 -6.84 -0.67 23.22
N GLY A 68 -7.01 -0.34 21.93
CA GLY A 68 -6.01 0.35 21.11
C GLY A 68 -4.82 -0.53 20.72
N VAL A 69 -5.04 -1.84 20.56
CA VAL A 69 -4.04 -2.82 20.09
C VAL A 69 -4.32 -3.08 18.62
N ARG A 70 -3.41 -2.80 17.68
CA ARG A 70 -3.71 -3.07 16.27
C ARG A 70 -3.65 -4.57 15.95
N SER A 71 -4.51 -5.03 15.03
CA SER A 71 -4.45 -6.41 14.53
C SER A 71 -3.20 -6.63 13.69
N LEU A 72 -2.67 -7.85 13.68
CA LEU A 72 -1.52 -8.19 12.84
C LEU A 72 -1.86 -8.12 11.35
N ALA A 73 -3.12 -8.38 10.99
CA ALA A 73 -3.60 -8.20 9.62
C ALA A 73 -3.50 -6.73 9.17
N ASP A 74 -3.82 -5.77 10.04
CA ASP A 74 -3.70 -4.35 9.74
C ASP A 74 -2.24 -3.93 9.59
N TYR A 75 -1.35 -4.46 10.46
CA TYR A 75 0.09 -4.23 10.31
C TYR A 75 0.64 -4.78 8.99
N VAL A 76 0.25 -5.99 8.59
CA VAL A 76 0.66 -6.55 7.30
C VAL A 76 0.19 -5.65 6.15
N ARG A 77 -1.07 -5.20 6.18
CA ARG A 77 -1.63 -4.28 5.18
C ARG A 77 -0.85 -2.97 5.13
N ALA A 78 -0.62 -2.33 6.28
CA ALA A 78 0.13 -1.08 6.37
C ALA A 78 1.59 -1.23 5.88
N PHE A 79 2.27 -2.31 6.25
CA PHE A 79 3.62 -2.60 5.75
C PHE A 79 3.63 -2.90 4.26
N SER A 80 2.61 -3.56 3.71
CA SER A 80 2.46 -3.73 2.26
C SER A 80 2.32 -2.38 1.56
N MET A 81 1.50 -1.45 2.09
CA MET A 81 1.35 -0.09 1.52
C MET A 81 2.67 0.68 1.58
N LYS A 82 3.37 0.63 2.72
CA LYS A 82 4.70 1.23 2.88
C LYS A 82 5.70 0.65 1.87
N LEU A 83 5.67 -0.65 1.66
CA LEU A 83 6.56 -1.32 0.70
C LEU A 83 6.22 -0.93 -0.75
N TRP A 84 4.94 -0.85 -1.09
CA TRP A 84 4.47 -0.34 -2.38
C TRP A 84 4.94 1.09 -2.63
N TRP A 85 4.79 1.98 -1.64
CA TRP A 85 5.30 3.34 -1.73
C TRP A 85 6.81 3.41 -1.95
N ARG A 86 7.60 2.58 -1.25
CA ARG A 86 9.05 2.54 -1.45
C ARG A 86 9.44 2.03 -2.82
N PHE A 87 8.70 1.07 -3.36
CA PHE A 87 8.87 0.57 -4.72
C PHE A 87 8.59 1.70 -5.73
N ARG A 88 7.46 2.40 -5.56
CA ARG A 88 7.03 3.50 -6.42
C ARG A 88 7.92 4.74 -6.39
N GLY A 89 8.26 5.22 -5.20
CA GLY A 89 8.75 6.60 -5.00
C GLY A 89 10.25 6.76 -4.77
N LYS A 90 11.00 5.69 -4.51
CA LYS A 90 12.45 5.78 -4.27
C LYS A 90 13.24 4.96 -5.28
N SER A 91 14.18 5.59 -5.98
CA SER A 91 15.23 4.90 -6.69
C SER A 91 16.12 4.18 -5.67
N SER A 92 16.03 2.86 -5.69
CA SER A 92 16.85 1.97 -4.89
C SER A 92 17.14 0.75 -5.76
N LEU A 93 18.28 0.09 -5.53
CA LEU A 93 18.64 -1.12 -6.27
C LEU A 93 17.52 -2.17 -6.23
N TRP A 94 16.80 -2.27 -5.11
CA TRP A 94 15.65 -3.15 -4.98
C TRP A 94 14.47 -2.73 -5.87
N SER A 95 14.13 -1.44 -5.91
CA SER A 95 13.05 -0.95 -6.78
C SER A 95 13.40 -1.12 -8.26
N GLU A 96 14.61 -0.75 -8.67
CA GLU A 96 15.11 -0.89 -10.04
C GLU A 96 15.09 -2.36 -10.49
N TYR A 97 15.54 -3.27 -9.62
CA TYR A 97 15.47 -4.71 -9.86
C TYR A 97 14.03 -5.19 -10.07
N LEU A 98 13.09 -4.77 -9.21
CA LEU A 98 11.67 -5.15 -9.35
C LEU A 98 11.04 -4.59 -10.62
N HIS A 99 11.35 -3.33 -10.98
CA HIS A 99 10.90 -2.73 -12.22
C HIS A 99 11.40 -3.54 -13.43
N GLY A 100 12.69 -3.82 -13.50
CA GLY A 100 13.27 -4.60 -14.60
C GLY A 100 12.72 -6.03 -14.68
N ARG A 101 12.55 -6.69 -13.53
CA ARG A 101 12.08 -8.09 -13.49
C ARG A 101 10.60 -8.23 -13.83
N TYR A 102 9.75 -7.35 -13.31
CA TYR A 102 8.30 -7.54 -13.33
C TYR A 102 7.54 -6.59 -14.25
N CYS A 103 8.00 -5.34 -14.41
CA CYS A 103 7.23 -4.34 -15.13
C CYS A 103 7.46 -4.38 -16.65
N ARG A 104 8.64 -4.77 -17.15
CA ARG A 104 8.92 -4.96 -18.59
C ARG A 104 8.37 -3.82 -19.48
N ASN A 105 8.68 -2.58 -19.14
CA ASN A 105 8.21 -1.33 -19.78
C ASN A 105 6.72 -0.97 -19.57
N LEU A 106 5.96 -1.76 -18.82
CA LEU A 106 4.64 -1.37 -18.34
C LEU A 106 4.76 -0.50 -17.10
N HIS A 107 3.78 0.37 -16.89
CA HIS A 107 3.64 1.08 -15.63
C HIS A 107 3.27 0.09 -14.51
N PRO A 108 3.82 0.23 -13.28
CA PRO A 108 3.56 -0.71 -12.19
C PRO A 108 2.08 -0.94 -11.87
N THR A 109 1.23 0.06 -12.12
CA THR A 109 -0.20 -0.07 -11.83
C THR A 109 -0.94 -1.01 -12.77
N ILE A 110 -0.43 -1.23 -13.99
CA ILE A 110 -1.09 -2.01 -15.04
C ILE A 110 -0.45 -3.37 -15.27
N VAL A 111 0.59 -3.74 -14.50
CA VAL A 111 1.26 -5.04 -14.64
C VAL A 111 0.26 -6.17 -14.35
N PRO A 112 0.09 -7.13 -15.27
CA PRO A 112 -0.83 -8.25 -15.07
C PRO A 112 -0.32 -9.22 -14.00
N TYR A 113 -1.26 -9.86 -13.32
CA TYR A 113 -0.94 -10.90 -12.36
C TYR A 113 -0.36 -12.14 -13.07
N ASN A 114 0.72 -12.69 -12.51
CA ASN A 114 1.32 -13.94 -12.97
C ASN A 114 1.63 -14.85 -11.77
N ARG A 115 1.18 -16.10 -11.84
CA ARG A 115 1.35 -17.10 -10.78
C ARG A 115 2.81 -17.43 -10.48
N ASN A 116 3.70 -17.29 -11.46
CA ASN A 116 5.12 -17.62 -11.34
C ASN A 116 5.96 -16.49 -10.74
N HIS A 117 5.33 -15.38 -10.35
CA HIS A 117 6.02 -14.28 -9.67
C HIS A 117 6.29 -14.59 -8.19
N SER A 118 7.19 -13.81 -7.59
CA SER A 118 7.55 -14.01 -6.19
C SER A 118 6.40 -13.63 -5.25
N SER A 119 6.39 -14.21 -4.05
CA SER A 119 5.42 -13.86 -3.01
C SER A 119 5.44 -12.37 -2.64
N VAL A 120 6.63 -11.74 -2.68
CA VAL A 120 6.78 -10.29 -2.47
C VAL A 120 6.11 -9.50 -3.58
N TRP A 121 6.25 -9.92 -4.83
CA TRP A 121 5.54 -9.27 -5.95
C TRP A 121 4.03 -9.44 -5.85
N HIS A 122 3.55 -10.63 -5.48
CA HIS A 122 2.12 -10.84 -5.22
C HIS A 122 1.61 -9.95 -4.09
N ARG A 123 2.37 -9.81 -3.00
CA ARG A 123 2.06 -8.88 -1.90
C ARG A 123 1.88 -7.45 -2.41
N LEU A 124 2.76 -7.00 -3.30
CA LEU A 124 2.72 -5.67 -3.92
C LEU A 124 1.49 -5.50 -4.82
N CYS A 125 1.24 -6.44 -5.74
CA CYS A 125 0.06 -6.40 -6.60
C CYS A 125 -1.25 -6.39 -5.79
N CYS A 126 -1.34 -7.18 -4.72
CA CYS A 126 -2.54 -7.24 -3.87
C CYS A 126 -2.82 -5.92 -3.14
N ILE A 127 -1.79 -5.13 -2.82
CA ILE A 127 -1.98 -3.86 -2.11
C ILE A 127 -2.08 -2.65 -3.03
N ARG A 128 -1.64 -2.77 -4.29
CA ARG A 128 -1.63 -1.72 -5.30
C ARG A 128 -2.94 -0.93 -5.32
N ASP A 129 -4.06 -1.61 -5.53
CA ASP A 129 -5.36 -0.96 -5.76
C ASP A 129 -5.90 -0.27 -4.48
N VAL A 130 -5.37 -0.65 -3.32
CA VAL A 130 -5.65 0.00 -2.03
C VAL A 130 -4.71 1.19 -1.81
N ALA A 131 -3.46 1.12 -2.25
CA ALA A 131 -2.45 2.13 -1.99
C ALA A 131 -2.50 3.31 -2.98
N GLU A 132 -2.67 3.04 -4.28
CA GLU A 132 -2.63 4.05 -5.35
C GLU A 132 -3.59 5.23 -5.15
N PRO A 133 -4.85 5.05 -4.69
CA PRO A 133 -5.74 6.20 -4.45
C PRO A 133 -5.24 7.19 -3.39
N PHE A 134 -4.33 6.76 -2.51
CA PHE A 134 -3.75 7.61 -1.46
C PHE A 134 -2.39 8.20 -1.85
N ILE A 135 -1.92 7.95 -3.08
CA ILE A 135 -0.66 8.47 -3.60
C ILE A 135 -0.97 9.67 -4.50
N PHE A 136 -0.33 10.79 -4.19
CA PHE A 136 -0.34 11.98 -5.04
C PHE A 136 1.10 12.34 -5.41
N TRP A 137 1.35 12.58 -6.69
CA TRP A 137 2.66 12.85 -7.24
C TRP A 137 2.84 14.35 -7.50
N THR A 138 3.83 14.94 -6.85
CA THR A 138 4.28 16.29 -7.15
C THR A 138 5.20 16.28 -8.36
N LEU A 139 4.97 17.19 -9.28
CA LEU A 139 5.79 17.34 -10.47
C LEU A 139 7.14 17.98 -10.07
N GLY A 140 8.28 17.36 -10.41
CA GLY A 140 9.60 17.98 -10.17
C GLY A 140 10.81 17.05 -10.04
N GLU A 141 10.66 15.84 -9.49
CA GLU A 141 11.84 15.00 -9.14
C GLU A 141 11.82 13.58 -9.70
N SER A 142 10.71 13.12 -10.28
CA SER A 142 10.57 11.75 -10.79
C SER A 142 9.87 11.69 -12.14
N SER A 143 10.11 10.62 -12.88
CA SER A 143 9.38 10.30 -14.12
C SER A 143 7.95 9.86 -13.80
N VAL A 144 7.10 10.82 -13.42
CA VAL A 144 5.67 10.63 -13.17
C VAL A 144 4.99 10.29 -14.48
N SER A 145 4.21 9.21 -14.53
CA SER A 145 3.46 8.83 -15.72
C SER A 145 2.29 9.78 -15.95
N PHE A 146 2.17 10.31 -17.17
CA PHE A 146 1.09 11.24 -17.51
C PHE A 146 -0.30 10.62 -17.32
N TRP A 147 -0.49 9.36 -17.75
CA TRP A 147 -1.79 8.70 -17.73
C TRP A 147 -2.09 7.93 -16.46
N HIS A 148 -1.08 7.28 -15.88
CA HIS A 148 -1.28 6.25 -14.87
C HIS A 148 -1.01 6.70 -13.43
N ASP A 149 -0.35 7.84 -13.25
CA ASP A 149 -0.10 8.42 -11.94
C ASP A 149 -1.09 9.52 -11.61
N ASN A 150 -1.42 9.64 -10.33
CA ASN A 150 -2.27 10.71 -9.85
C ASN A 150 -1.45 11.97 -9.54
N TRP A 151 -1.41 12.89 -10.50
CA TRP A 151 -0.81 14.23 -10.35
C TRP A 151 -1.80 15.36 -10.67
N PHE A 152 -2.94 15.02 -11.28
CA PHE A 152 -3.95 15.97 -11.75
C PHE A 152 -5.06 16.24 -10.72
N GLY A 153 -5.30 15.34 -9.77
CA GLY A 153 -6.36 15.54 -8.76
C GLY A 153 -6.58 14.32 -7.87
N GLU A 154 -7.80 13.79 -7.87
CA GLU A 154 -8.16 12.63 -7.02
C GLU A 154 -7.84 11.27 -7.67
N LYS A 155 -7.73 11.22 -9.01
CA LYS A 155 -7.55 9.98 -9.77
C LYS A 155 -6.62 10.18 -10.97
N PRO A 156 -5.95 9.10 -11.43
CA PRO A 156 -5.18 9.14 -12.66
C PRO A 156 -6.05 9.46 -13.89
N LEU A 157 -5.47 10.17 -14.87
CA LEU A 157 -6.17 10.57 -16.09
C LEU A 157 -6.71 9.39 -16.90
N ALA A 158 -6.03 8.24 -16.90
CA ALA A 158 -6.50 7.02 -17.57
C ALA A 158 -7.86 6.50 -17.04
N GLN A 159 -8.28 6.90 -15.83
CA GLN A 159 -9.59 6.56 -15.29
C GLN A 159 -10.66 7.61 -15.65
N LEU A 160 -10.26 8.82 -16.00
CA LEU A 160 -11.15 9.94 -16.32
C LEU A 160 -11.42 10.06 -17.84
N VAL A 161 -10.44 9.68 -18.65
CA VAL A 161 -10.47 9.79 -20.11
C VAL A 161 -10.34 8.40 -20.70
N HIS A 162 -11.43 7.88 -21.28
CA HIS A 162 -11.41 6.56 -21.92
C HIS A 162 -10.72 6.63 -23.29
N ARG A 163 -9.65 5.84 -23.45
CA ARG A 163 -8.93 5.63 -24.71
C ARG A 163 -8.63 4.15 -24.93
N ASP A 164 -8.44 3.77 -26.19
CA ASP A 164 -8.03 2.42 -26.58
C ASP A 164 -6.58 2.13 -26.17
N THR A 165 -5.71 3.15 -26.22
CA THR A 165 -4.29 3.05 -25.85
C THR A 165 -3.82 4.27 -25.06
N TYR A 166 -2.95 4.03 -24.08
CA TYR A 166 -2.29 5.05 -23.26
C TYR A 166 -0.78 5.00 -23.49
N THR A 167 -0.15 6.16 -23.65
CA THR A 167 1.31 6.25 -23.78
C THR A 167 1.99 6.08 -22.42
N MET A 168 3.21 5.55 -22.39
CA MET A 168 4.02 5.46 -21.16
C MET A 168 4.85 6.73 -20.91
N GLU A 169 4.43 7.85 -21.49
CA GLU A 169 5.20 9.10 -21.43
C GLU A 169 5.15 9.73 -20.05
N SER A 170 6.26 10.38 -19.71
CA SER A 170 6.39 11.17 -18.49
C SER A 170 5.65 12.49 -18.63
N VAL A 171 5.12 13.00 -17.52
CA VAL A 171 4.55 14.36 -17.44
C VAL A 171 5.55 15.42 -17.92
N HIS A 172 6.84 15.22 -17.68
CA HIS A 172 7.90 16.14 -18.10
C HIS A 172 8.01 16.28 -19.65
N TYR A 173 7.41 15.37 -20.42
CA TYR A 173 7.33 15.55 -21.89
C TYR A 173 6.32 16.64 -22.29
N TYR A 174 5.31 16.87 -21.43
CA TYR A 174 4.22 17.82 -21.63
C TYR A 174 4.39 19.10 -20.82
N TRP A 175 5.27 19.10 -19.83
CA TRP A 175 5.53 20.21 -18.91
C TRP A 175 7.01 20.59 -18.91
N HIS A 176 7.31 21.83 -19.25
CA HIS A 176 8.68 22.38 -19.28
C HIS A 176 8.72 23.76 -18.63
N GLU A 177 9.67 23.96 -17.70
CA GLU A 177 9.95 25.26 -17.08
C GLU A 177 8.74 25.98 -16.44
N GLY A 178 7.78 25.21 -15.92
CA GLY A 178 6.57 25.75 -15.28
C GLY A 178 5.39 25.92 -16.23
N GLU A 179 5.56 25.73 -17.53
CA GLU A 179 4.51 25.87 -18.54
C GLU A 179 4.13 24.54 -19.20
N TRP A 180 2.83 24.36 -19.44
CA TRP A 180 2.29 23.19 -20.12
C TRP A 180 2.29 23.40 -21.64
N ASN A 181 2.63 22.35 -22.39
CA ASN A 181 2.49 22.33 -23.84
C ASN A 181 1.02 22.09 -24.21
N VAL A 182 0.22 23.15 -24.11
CA VAL A 182 -1.23 23.15 -24.36
C VAL A 182 -1.59 22.52 -25.70
N PRO A 183 -0.92 22.85 -26.84
CA PRO A 183 -1.26 22.25 -28.13
C PRO A 183 -1.18 20.72 -28.15
N ARG A 184 -0.19 20.13 -27.46
CA ARG A 184 -0.05 18.66 -27.35
C ARG A 184 -1.09 18.06 -26.43
N ILE A 185 -1.38 18.70 -25.31
CA ILE A 185 -2.37 18.21 -24.34
C ILE A 185 -3.77 18.19 -24.96
N LEU A 186 -4.13 19.21 -25.75
CA LEU A 186 -5.43 19.29 -26.42
C LEU A 186 -5.65 18.19 -27.47
N GLN A 187 -4.58 17.61 -28.03
CA GLN A 187 -4.69 16.42 -28.89
C GLN A 187 -4.98 15.15 -28.08
N LEU A 188 -4.67 15.15 -26.79
CA LEU A 188 -4.72 13.99 -25.91
C LEU A 188 -5.92 14.00 -24.95
N ILE A 189 -6.43 15.16 -24.56
CA ILE A 189 -7.45 15.24 -23.52
C ILE A 189 -8.55 16.21 -23.98
N PRO A 190 -9.84 15.88 -23.72
CA PRO A 190 -10.94 16.81 -23.94
C PRO A 190 -10.75 18.14 -23.19
N MET A 191 -11.26 19.24 -23.77
CA MET A 191 -11.16 20.60 -23.25
C MET A 191 -11.45 20.77 -21.74
N PRO A 192 -12.48 20.14 -21.13
CA PRO A 192 -12.79 20.35 -19.71
C PRO A 192 -11.64 20.02 -18.76
N PHE A 193 -10.82 19.02 -19.09
CA PHE A 193 -9.67 18.64 -18.26
C PHE A 193 -8.43 19.47 -18.60
N ALA A 194 -8.26 19.86 -19.86
CA ALA A 194 -7.14 20.71 -20.29
C ALA A 194 -7.18 22.10 -19.62
N GLN A 195 -8.38 22.66 -19.39
CA GLN A 195 -8.59 23.93 -18.66
C GLN A 195 -8.22 23.88 -17.18
N ILE A 196 -8.13 22.69 -16.58
CA ILE A 196 -7.71 22.54 -15.18
C ILE A 196 -6.17 22.46 -15.10
N ILE A 197 -5.52 21.99 -16.16
CA ILE A 197 -4.06 21.89 -16.28
C ILE A 197 -3.41 23.24 -16.65
N CYS A 198 -4.02 23.96 -17.59
CA CYS A 198 -3.48 25.19 -18.19
C CYS A 198 -4.13 26.43 -17.58
#